data_AF-A0A139QX92-F1
#
_entry.id   AF-A0A139QX92-F1
#
_cell.length_a   1.000
_cell.length_b   1.000
_cell.length_c   1.000
_cell.angle_alpha   90.00
_cell.angle_beta   90.00
_cell.angle_gamma   90.00
#
_symmetry.space_group_name_H-M   'P 1'
#
loop_
_entity.id
_entity.type
_entity.pdbx_description
1 polymer ?
#
loop_
_entity_poly.entity_id
_entity_poly.type
_entity_poly.pdbx_seq_one_letter_code
_entity_poly.pdbx_strand_id
1 'polypeptide(L)'
;MDVFVRLLKSKEPLGIVIQELVTKKVIGNDFYKFIFLYDKNGDFLYTDLFCSSIELFKLIDVYNRNPMVSTQHGVKGEGHKKILFVAENSNNPGIKIYEFLNLFACFYTQNKFNFDSFQQFYYDFNRDILSLEEKLEKKISKIKAGDRKQYFDDFQNIYNKYLDNEYFKFICLNQNTLQFQEKTCLADMKIIFNNNTVRSVLTAYKLFYVGCSRAEEELIVLIDANQIDNMEEFKNCFKQIGFQI
;
A
#
# COMPACT_ATOMS: atom_id res chain seq x y z
N MET A 1 -14.22 38.78 -21.61
CA MET A 1 -12.87 38.27 -21.26
C MET A 1 -12.66 38.21 -19.75
N ASP A 2 -13.03 39.27 -19.01
CA ASP A 2 -12.88 39.36 -17.54
C ASP A 2 -13.51 38.23 -16.72
N VAL A 3 -14.66 37.70 -17.14
CA VAL A 3 -15.36 36.63 -16.42
C VAL A 3 -14.54 35.35 -16.39
N PHE A 4 -13.97 34.94 -17.52
CA PHE A 4 -13.14 33.74 -17.59
C PHE A 4 -11.84 33.91 -16.82
N VAL A 5 -11.22 35.10 -16.87
CA VAL A 5 -10.00 35.38 -16.10
C VAL A 5 -10.26 35.33 -14.60
N ARG A 6 -11.42 35.82 -14.14
CA ARG A 6 -11.82 35.72 -12.72
C ARG A 6 -12.10 34.29 -12.31
N LEU A 7 -12.86 33.54 -13.11
CA LEU A 7 -13.16 32.13 -12.86
C LEU A 7 -11.89 31.28 -12.80
N LEU A 8 -10.95 31.50 -13.73
CA LEU A 8 -9.66 30.81 -13.75
C LEU A 8 -8.77 31.20 -12.56
N LYS A 9 -8.99 32.33 -11.91
CA LYS A 9 -8.26 32.74 -10.69
C LYS A 9 -9.06 32.44 -9.42
N SER A 10 -10.24 31.81 -9.55
CA SER A 10 -11.11 31.49 -8.43
C SER A 10 -10.48 30.42 -7.54
N LYS A 11 -10.66 30.59 -6.22
CA LYS A 11 -10.35 29.57 -5.21
C LYS A 11 -11.56 28.69 -4.89
N GLU A 12 -12.70 28.98 -5.51
CA GLU A 12 -13.91 28.19 -5.32
C GLU A 12 -13.73 26.76 -5.85
N PRO A 13 -14.42 25.77 -5.25
CA PRO A 13 -14.48 24.41 -5.78
C PRO A 13 -14.97 24.37 -7.24
N LEU A 14 -14.47 23.39 -7.98
CA LEU A 14 -14.74 23.19 -9.40
C LEU A 14 -16.25 23.09 -9.68
N GLY A 15 -17.02 22.46 -8.79
CA GLY A 15 -18.48 22.35 -8.92
C GLY A 15 -19.19 23.70 -8.96
N ILE A 16 -18.77 24.65 -8.10
CA ILE A 16 -19.35 26.00 -8.04
C ILE A 16 -19.07 26.74 -9.35
N VAL A 17 -17.84 26.63 -9.86
CA VAL A 17 -17.47 27.30 -11.12
C VAL A 17 -18.16 26.68 -12.33
N ILE A 18 -18.30 25.36 -12.38
CA ILE A 18 -19.07 24.70 -13.44
C ILE A 18 -20.53 25.16 -13.42
N GLN A 19 -21.16 25.23 -12.24
CA GLN A 19 -22.53 25.75 -12.12
C GLN A 19 -22.63 27.20 -12.60
N GLU A 20 -21.67 28.07 -12.25
CA GLU A 20 -21.65 29.45 -12.73
C GLU A 20 -21.52 29.54 -14.26
N LEU A 21 -20.72 28.65 -14.87
CA LEU A 21 -20.60 28.55 -16.33
C LEU A 21 -21.90 28.09 -17.00
N VAL A 22 -22.68 27.21 -16.34
CA VAL A 22 -24.02 26.82 -16.79
C VAL A 22 -25.01 27.97 -16.68
N THR A 23 -25.04 28.68 -15.53
CA THR A 23 -25.89 29.85 -15.33
C THR A 23 -25.62 30.94 -16.37
N LYS A 24 -24.34 31.13 -16.73
CA LYS A 24 -23.91 32.08 -17.76
C LYS A 24 -24.06 31.55 -19.19
N LYS A 25 -24.63 30.36 -19.38
CA LYS A 25 -24.84 29.70 -20.69
C LYS A 25 -23.55 29.51 -21.50
N VAL A 26 -22.42 29.40 -20.82
CA VAL A 26 -21.12 29.08 -21.44
C VAL A 26 -21.04 27.58 -21.72
N ILE A 27 -21.57 26.77 -20.79
CA ILE A 27 -21.66 25.32 -20.89
C ILE A 27 -23.14 24.93 -20.90
N GLY A 28 -23.51 23.93 -21.70
CA GLY A 28 -24.86 23.41 -21.76
C GLY A 28 -25.27 22.72 -20.46
N ASN A 29 -26.51 22.93 -20.03
CA ASN A 29 -27.07 22.24 -18.86
C ASN A 29 -27.08 20.71 -19.03
N ASP A 30 -27.21 20.24 -20.27
CA ASP A 30 -27.18 18.80 -20.57
C ASP A 30 -25.79 18.20 -20.34
N PHE A 31 -24.73 18.96 -20.65
CA PHE A 31 -23.35 18.55 -20.33
C PHE A 31 -23.13 18.50 -18.82
N TYR A 32 -23.62 19.50 -18.07
CA TYR A 32 -23.54 19.50 -16.61
C TYR A 32 -24.26 18.30 -15.98
N LYS A 33 -25.49 18.02 -16.43
CA LYS A 33 -26.24 16.85 -15.98
C LYS A 33 -25.54 15.54 -16.33
N PHE A 34 -24.95 15.46 -17.52
CA PHE A 34 -24.17 14.31 -17.93
C PHE A 34 -23.04 14.05 -16.95
N ILE A 35 -22.16 15.03 -16.69
CA ILE A 35 -21.03 14.82 -15.76
C ILE A 35 -21.48 14.63 -14.30
N PHE A 36 -22.57 15.26 -13.87
CA PHE A 36 -23.09 15.14 -12.50
C PHE A 36 -23.71 13.76 -12.23
N LEU A 37 -24.33 13.14 -13.24
CA LEU A 37 -25.00 11.84 -13.14
C LEU A 37 -24.14 10.68 -13.66
N TYR A 38 -22.92 10.97 -14.12
CA TYR A 38 -22.05 9.94 -14.68
C TYR A 38 -21.42 9.11 -13.57
N ASP A 39 -21.84 7.86 -13.51
CA ASP A 39 -21.26 6.80 -12.70
C ASP A 39 -20.39 5.91 -13.59
N LYS A 40 -19.08 5.87 -13.30
CA LYS A 40 -18.19 4.93 -13.97
C LYS A 40 -18.10 3.65 -13.13
N ASN A 41 -18.82 2.63 -13.56
CA ASN A 41 -18.72 1.25 -13.03
C ASN A 41 -18.78 1.17 -11.49
N GLY A 42 -19.52 2.07 -10.81
CA GLY A 42 -19.81 1.98 -9.37
C GLY A 42 -18.74 2.52 -8.43
N ASP A 43 -17.60 3.00 -8.93
CA ASP A 43 -16.43 3.33 -8.09
C ASP A 43 -15.94 4.78 -8.18
N PHE A 44 -16.28 5.54 -9.23
CA PHE A 44 -15.82 6.93 -9.38
C PHE A 44 -16.91 7.83 -9.98
N LEU A 45 -17.30 8.85 -9.23
CA LEU A 45 -18.23 9.89 -9.68
C LEU A 45 -17.42 11.15 -10.03
N TYR A 46 -17.68 11.77 -11.19
CA TYR A 46 -17.04 13.07 -11.49
C TYR A 46 -17.38 14.15 -10.44
N THR A 47 -18.43 13.97 -9.66
CA THR A 47 -18.77 14.83 -8.52
C THR A 47 -17.68 14.84 -7.44
N ASP A 48 -16.85 13.81 -7.33
CA ASP A 48 -15.72 13.81 -6.38
C ASP A 48 -14.69 14.88 -6.77
N LEU A 49 -14.53 15.15 -8.07
CA LEU A 49 -13.69 16.23 -8.58
C LEU A 49 -14.31 17.62 -8.33
N PHE A 50 -15.62 17.72 -8.06
CA PHE A 50 -16.27 19.02 -7.87
C PHE A 50 -15.83 19.70 -6.58
N CYS A 51 -15.35 18.92 -5.61
CA CYS A 51 -14.73 19.42 -4.38
C CYS A 51 -13.30 19.93 -4.58
N SER A 52 -12.66 19.63 -5.72
CA SER A 52 -11.30 20.06 -6.02
C SER A 52 -11.23 21.50 -6.48
N SER A 53 -10.07 22.15 -6.31
CA SER A 53 -9.86 23.52 -6.81
C SER A 53 -9.60 23.57 -8.32
N ILE A 54 -9.87 24.72 -8.94
CA ILE A 54 -9.50 24.98 -10.34
C ILE A 54 -7.99 24.93 -10.54
N GLU A 55 -7.22 25.34 -9.53
CA GLU A 55 -5.76 25.27 -9.57
C GLU A 55 -5.28 23.82 -9.71
N LEU A 56 -5.85 22.89 -8.94
CA LEU A 56 -5.54 21.47 -9.06
C LEU A 56 -5.89 20.94 -10.47
N PHE A 57 -7.05 21.32 -11.01
CA PHE A 57 -7.45 20.92 -12.36
C PHE A 57 -6.45 21.40 -13.43
N LYS A 58 -5.97 22.64 -13.32
CA LYS A 58 -4.93 23.18 -14.23
C LYS A 58 -3.61 22.45 -14.08
N LEU A 59 -3.19 22.15 -12.86
CA LEU A 59 -1.96 21.40 -12.61
C LEU A 59 -2.04 20.01 -13.25
N ILE A 60 -3.18 19.34 -13.15
CA ILE A 60 -3.43 18.04 -13.80
C ILE A 60 -3.39 18.16 -15.34
N ASP A 61 -4.01 19.19 -15.93
CA ASP A 61 -3.96 19.41 -17.39
C ASP A 61 -2.53 19.69 -17.88
N VAL A 62 -1.78 20.56 -17.17
CA VAL A 62 -0.38 20.85 -17.47
C VAL A 62 0.47 19.58 -17.39
N TYR A 63 0.25 18.77 -16.35
CA TYR A 63 0.91 17.48 -16.19
C TYR A 63 0.58 16.50 -17.32
N ASN A 64 -0.70 16.35 -17.69
CA ASN A 64 -1.13 15.42 -18.73
C ASN A 64 -0.56 15.75 -20.12
N ARG A 65 -0.28 17.03 -20.39
CA ARG A 65 0.34 17.46 -21.66
C ARG A 65 1.83 17.15 -21.73
N ASN A 66 2.51 17.06 -20.60
CA ASN A 66 3.94 16.77 -20.53
C ASN A 66 4.28 16.04 -19.22
N PRO A 67 3.96 14.73 -19.12
CA PRO A 67 4.14 13.98 -17.89
C PRO A 67 5.63 13.82 -17.61
N MET A 68 6.13 14.59 -16.63
CA MET A 68 7.51 14.52 -16.14
C MET A 68 7.74 13.38 -15.15
N VAL A 69 6.65 12.75 -14.71
CA VAL A 69 6.62 11.66 -13.74
C VAL A 69 5.80 10.52 -14.36
N SER A 70 6.25 9.29 -14.19
CA SER A 70 5.49 8.12 -14.63
C SER A 70 4.64 7.60 -13.48
N THR A 71 3.34 7.39 -13.74
CA THR A 71 2.42 6.69 -12.83
C THR A 71 2.22 5.23 -13.23
N GLN A 72 3.05 4.68 -14.13
CA GLN A 72 2.78 3.38 -14.75
C GLN A 72 3.31 2.15 -13.99
N HIS A 73 2.42 1.15 -13.99
CA HIS A 73 2.62 -0.22 -13.59
C HIS A 73 3.78 -0.85 -14.37
N GLY A 74 4.69 -1.52 -13.66
CA GLY A 74 5.99 -1.94 -14.15
C GLY A 74 5.99 -2.63 -15.52
N VAL A 75 6.48 -1.91 -16.53
CA VAL A 75 7.07 -2.51 -17.73
C VAL A 75 8.59 -2.41 -17.58
N LYS A 76 9.26 -3.55 -17.69
CA LYS A 76 10.69 -3.69 -17.44
C LYS A 76 11.49 -3.05 -18.58
N GLY A 77 11.96 -1.82 -18.44
CA GLY A 77 12.95 -1.30 -19.40
C GLY A 77 13.25 0.19 -19.38
N GLU A 78 12.32 1.05 -18.97
CA GLU A 78 12.50 2.51 -19.09
C GLU A 78 12.73 3.12 -17.69
N GLY A 79 13.81 3.88 -17.55
CA GLY A 79 14.03 4.78 -16.42
C GLY A 79 13.30 6.10 -16.68
N HIS A 80 13.04 6.85 -15.62
CA HIS A 80 12.49 8.20 -15.72
C HIS A 80 13.38 9.17 -14.94
N LYS A 81 13.57 10.39 -15.45
CA LYS A 81 14.34 11.43 -14.75
C LYS A 81 13.84 11.65 -13.33
N LYS A 82 12.52 11.72 -13.17
CA LYS A 82 11.85 11.99 -11.90
C LYS A 82 10.73 10.99 -11.65
N ILE A 83 10.66 10.45 -10.44
CA ILE A 83 9.62 9.50 -10.02
C ILE A 83 8.97 9.96 -8.73
N LEU A 84 7.64 9.88 -8.71
CA LEU A 84 6.82 9.99 -7.52
C LEU A 84 6.30 8.60 -7.17
N PHE A 85 6.80 8.03 -6.09
CA PHE A 85 6.28 6.81 -5.51
C PHE A 85 5.23 7.17 -4.44
N VAL A 86 3.97 6.83 -4.68
CA VAL A 86 2.91 6.99 -3.68
C VAL A 86 2.74 5.67 -2.94
N ALA A 87 3.07 5.64 -1.65
CA ALA A 87 2.94 4.45 -0.84
C ALA A 87 1.48 4.26 -0.41
N GLU A 88 0.85 3.18 -0.87
CA GLU A 88 -0.51 2.81 -0.46
C GLU A 88 -0.62 1.31 -0.21
N ASN A 89 -1.33 0.93 0.87
CA ASN A 89 -1.74 -0.46 1.05
C ASN A 89 -2.80 -0.81 0.01
N SER A 90 -2.80 -2.05 -0.46
CA SER A 90 -3.84 -2.53 -1.37
C SER A 90 -4.35 -3.89 -0.90
N ASN A 91 -5.66 -4.08 -0.94
CA ASN A 91 -6.27 -5.37 -0.67
C ASN A 91 -6.25 -6.26 -1.92
N ASN A 92 -6.28 -5.67 -3.11
CA ASN A 92 -6.24 -6.39 -4.39
C ASN A 92 -5.46 -5.59 -5.46
N PRO A 93 -4.20 -5.96 -5.77
CA PRO A 93 -3.45 -7.07 -5.20
C PRO A 93 -3.11 -6.84 -3.72
N GLY A 94 -2.96 -7.91 -2.94
CA GLY A 94 -2.60 -7.83 -1.52
C GLY A 94 -1.19 -7.28 -1.32
N ILE A 95 -1.08 -6.00 -0.97
CA ILE A 95 0.16 -5.25 -0.74
C ILE A 95 0.09 -4.56 0.62
N LYS A 96 1.11 -4.78 1.44
CA LYS A 96 1.25 -4.17 2.78
C LYS A 96 2.51 -3.30 2.82
N ILE A 97 2.46 -2.15 2.15
CA ILE A 97 3.61 -1.25 1.99
C ILE A 97 4.06 -0.66 3.33
N TYR A 98 3.12 -0.28 4.20
CA TYR A 98 3.45 0.34 5.48
C TYR A 98 4.07 -0.66 6.45
N GLU A 99 3.58 -1.90 6.44
CA GLU A 99 4.19 -2.97 7.25
C GLU A 99 5.60 -3.32 6.75
N PHE A 100 5.84 -3.26 5.44
CA PHE A 100 7.19 -3.32 4.89
C PHE A 100 8.06 -2.13 5.34
N LEU A 101 7.55 -0.90 5.26
CA LEU A 101 8.31 0.30 5.63
C LEU A 101 8.70 0.29 7.12
N ASN A 102 7.78 -0.10 8.00
CA ASN A 102 8.04 -0.25 9.44
C ASN A 102 9.05 -1.36 9.71
N LEU A 103 8.93 -2.51 9.03
CA LEU A 103 9.92 -3.59 9.12
C LEU A 103 11.29 -3.12 8.65
N PHE A 104 11.36 -2.47 7.50
CA PHE A 104 12.60 -2.00 6.91
C PHE A 104 13.30 -0.98 7.80
N ALA A 105 12.57 0.02 8.31
CA ALA A 105 13.10 1.00 9.23
C ALA A 105 13.66 0.33 10.50
N CYS A 106 12.89 -0.56 11.12
CA CYS A 106 13.29 -1.27 12.35
C CYS A 106 14.50 -2.20 12.15
N PHE A 107 14.56 -2.90 11.01
CA PHE A 107 15.64 -3.86 10.76
C PHE A 107 16.90 -3.17 10.27
N TYR A 108 16.76 -2.08 9.52
CA TYR A 108 17.90 -1.32 8.99
C TYR A 108 18.68 -0.65 10.14
N THR A 109 18.00 -0.01 11.09
CA THR A 109 18.65 0.60 12.26
C THR A 109 19.41 -0.41 13.13
N GLN A 110 19.05 -1.69 13.04
CA GLN A 110 19.69 -2.80 13.76
C GLN A 110 20.70 -3.58 12.91
N ASN A 111 20.96 -3.19 11.65
CA ASN A 111 21.76 -3.95 10.67
C ASN A 111 21.29 -5.42 10.50
N LYS A 112 19.97 -5.66 10.59
CA LYS A 112 19.36 -6.99 10.48
C LYS A 112 18.67 -7.25 9.15
N PHE A 113 18.46 -6.24 8.31
CA PHE A 113 17.71 -6.42 7.07
C PHE A 113 18.54 -7.20 6.03
N ASN A 114 18.06 -8.36 5.61
CA ASN A 114 18.65 -9.16 4.54
C ASN A 114 17.56 -9.73 3.60
N PHE A 115 17.58 -9.33 2.33
CA PHE A 115 16.55 -9.74 1.37
C PHE A 115 16.50 -11.24 1.11
N ASP A 116 17.65 -11.90 0.96
CA ASP A 116 17.72 -13.34 0.68
C ASP A 116 17.11 -14.14 1.84
N SER A 117 17.41 -13.74 3.08
CA SER A 117 16.84 -14.34 4.30
C SER A 117 15.34 -14.11 4.40
N PHE A 118 14.85 -12.92 4.03
CA PHE A 118 13.41 -12.64 3.99
C PHE A 118 12.70 -13.50 2.94
N GLN A 119 13.29 -13.61 1.75
CA GLN A 119 12.74 -14.43 0.67
C GLN A 119 12.74 -15.92 1.03
N GLN A 120 13.82 -16.42 1.62
CA GLN A 120 13.92 -17.79 2.10
C GLN A 120 12.86 -18.09 3.16
N PHE A 121 12.72 -17.21 4.16
CA PHE A 121 11.67 -17.30 5.17
C PHE A 121 10.29 -17.41 4.53
N TYR A 122 9.96 -16.54 3.59
CA TYR A 122 8.66 -16.58 2.90
C TYR A 122 8.41 -17.93 2.21
N TYR A 123 9.37 -18.42 1.41
CA TYR A 123 9.16 -19.65 0.65
C TYR A 123 9.07 -20.88 1.57
N ASP A 124 9.89 -20.95 2.61
CA ASP A 124 9.83 -22.04 3.59
C ASP A 124 8.52 -22.01 4.39
N PHE A 125 8.15 -20.84 4.92
CA PHE A 125 6.92 -20.69 5.68
C PHE A 125 5.69 -20.98 4.83
N ASN A 126 5.65 -20.46 3.60
CA ASN A 126 4.56 -20.73 2.67
C ASN A 126 4.42 -22.23 2.36
N ARG A 127 5.53 -22.95 2.14
CA ARG A 127 5.51 -24.40 1.91
C ARG A 127 4.93 -25.14 3.11
N ASP A 128 5.36 -24.80 4.33
CA ASP A 128 4.88 -25.46 5.54
C ASP A 128 3.39 -25.17 5.80
N ILE A 129 2.95 -23.93 5.59
CA ILE A 129 1.53 -23.57 5.68
C ILE A 129 0.69 -24.31 4.65
N LEU A 130 1.13 -24.41 3.39
CA LEU A 130 0.41 -25.15 2.36
C LEU A 130 0.29 -26.65 2.69
N SER A 131 1.37 -27.25 3.23
CA SER A 131 1.34 -28.65 3.68
C SER A 131 0.36 -28.85 4.84
N LEU A 132 0.29 -27.90 5.78
CA LEU A 132 -0.70 -27.93 6.85
C LEU A 132 -2.13 -27.75 6.33
N GLU A 133 -2.36 -26.82 5.39
CA GLU A 133 -3.68 -26.64 4.75
C GLU A 133 -4.15 -27.88 4.00
N GLU A 134 -3.23 -28.61 3.36
CA GLU A 134 -3.50 -29.90 2.73
C GLU A 134 -3.92 -30.95 3.78
N LYS A 135 -3.18 -31.07 4.88
CA LYS A 135 -3.51 -31.98 5.99
C LYS A 135 -4.86 -31.64 6.65
N LEU A 136 -5.18 -30.35 6.76
CA LEU A 136 -6.44 -29.86 7.31
C LEU A 136 -7.62 -29.99 6.33
N GLU A 137 -7.34 -30.23 5.04
CA GLU A 137 -8.30 -30.13 3.92
C GLU A 137 -9.03 -28.78 3.86
N LYS A 138 -8.43 -27.71 4.39
CA LYS A 138 -9.00 -26.37 4.41
C LYS A 138 -7.95 -25.28 4.62
N LYS A 139 -8.29 -24.06 4.24
CA LYS A 139 -7.46 -22.87 4.46
C LYS A 139 -7.33 -22.53 5.94
N ILE A 140 -6.16 -22.01 6.35
CA ILE A 140 -5.92 -21.51 7.72
C ILE A 140 -6.98 -20.46 8.11
N SER A 141 -7.38 -19.59 7.17
CA SER A 141 -8.43 -18.59 7.41
C SER A 141 -9.79 -19.18 7.82
N LYS A 142 -10.04 -20.46 7.53
CA LYS A 142 -11.29 -21.18 7.79
C LYS A 142 -11.24 -22.14 8.98
N ILE A 143 -10.13 -22.20 9.72
CA ILE A 143 -10.01 -23.09 10.89
C ILE A 143 -11.01 -22.74 12.00
N LYS A 144 -11.41 -23.77 12.74
CA LYS A 144 -12.34 -23.74 13.89
C LYS A 144 -11.69 -24.32 15.14
N ALA A 145 -12.38 -24.23 16.27
CA ALA A 145 -11.85 -24.67 17.57
C ALA A 145 -11.52 -26.17 17.64
N GLY A 146 -12.26 -27.00 16.90
CA GLY A 146 -11.97 -28.44 16.77
C GLY A 146 -10.65 -28.69 16.04
N ASP A 147 -10.39 -27.96 14.95
CA ASP A 147 -9.15 -28.07 14.17
C ASP A 147 -7.92 -27.72 15.03
N ARG A 148 -8.01 -26.64 15.84
CA ARG A 148 -6.94 -26.26 16.76
C ARG A 148 -6.56 -27.41 17.70
N LYS A 149 -7.55 -28.10 18.28
CA LYS A 149 -7.29 -29.21 19.22
C LYS A 149 -6.70 -30.42 18.50
N GLN A 150 -7.24 -30.75 17.33
CA GLN A 150 -6.84 -31.94 16.59
C GLN A 150 -5.43 -31.83 15.99
N TYR A 151 -5.05 -30.64 15.54
CA TYR A 151 -3.80 -30.40 14.81
C TYR A 151 -2.82 -29.50 15.60
N PHE A 152 -2.97 -29.44 16.93
CA PHE A 152 -2.16 -28.56 17.77
C PHE A 152 -0.66 -28.78 17.57
N ASP A 153 -0.22 -30.05 17.56
CA ASP A 153 1.18 -30.41 17.38
C ASP A 153 1.72 -29.93 16.02
N ASP A 154 0.93 -29.97 14.96
CA ASP A 154 1.35 -29.46 13.65
C ASP A 154 1.55 -27.95 13.67
N PHE A 155 0.62 -27.21 14.29
CA PHE A 155 0.79 -25.76 14.49
C PHE A 155 2.00 -25.44 15.37
N GLN A 156 2.20 -26.20 16.45
CA GLN A 156 3.30 -26.00 17.39
C GLN A 156 4.65 -26.27 16.72
N ASN A 157 4.74 -27.30 15.88
CA ASN A 157 5.96 -27.63 15.13
C ASN A 157 6.34 -26.49 14.17
N ILE A 158 5.37 -25.94 13.43
CA ILE A 158 5.62 -24.78 12.56
C ILE A 158 6.04 -23.56 13.41
N TYR A 159 5.32 -23.26 14.49
CA TYR A 159 5.65 -22.13 15.36
C TYR A 159 7.08 -22.23 15.92
N ASN A 160 7.46 -23.39 16.47
CA ASN A 160 8.79 -23.62 17.03
C ASN A 160 9.89 -23.51 15.97
N LYS A 161 9.63 -23.95 14.74
CA LYS A 161 10.58 -23.85 13.62
C LYS A 161 10.96 -22.41 13.29
N TYR A 162 10.02 -21.47 13.42
CA TYR A 162 10.23 -20.06 13.05
C TYR A 162 10.38 -19.12 14.25
N LEU A 163 10.34 -19.62 15.49
CA LEU A 163 10.35 -18.80 16.69
C LEU A 163 11.57 -17.88 16.78
N ASP A 164 12.73 -18.32 16.28
CA ASP A 164 13.96 -17.53 16.28
C ASP A 164 14.12 -16.64 15.02
N ASN A 165 13.21 -16.73 14.05
CA ASN A 165 13.27 -15.93 12.84
C ASN A 165 12.72 -14.52 13.08
N GLU A 166 13.55 -13.49 12.89
CA GLU A 166 13.16 -12.10 13.15
C GLU A 166 12.00 -11.63 12.26
N TYR A 167 11.91 -12.08 11.00
CA TYR A 167 10.78 -11.74 10.12
C TYR A 167 9.47 -12.36 10.62
N PHE A 168 9.53 -13.59 11.13
CA PHE A 168 8.37 -14.23 11.76
C PHE A 168 7.93 -13.48 13.02
N LYS A 169 8.88 -13.12 13.89
CA LYS A 169 8.61 -12.30 15.09
C LYS A 169 7.98 -10.96 14.75
N PHE A 170 8.47 -10.28 13.73
CA PHE A 170 7.95 -8.97 13.33
C PHE A 170 6.57 -9.09 12.68
N ILE A 171 6.44 -9.90 11.63
CA ILE A 171 5.23 -9.97 10.79
C ILE A 171 4.15 -10.87 11.42
N CYS A 172 4.50 -12.11 11.75
CA CYS A 172 3.52 -13.11 12.20
C CYS A 172 3.18 -12.95 13.68
N LEU A 173 4.14 -12.54 14.51
CA LEU A 173 3.91 -12.32 15.95
C LEU A 173 3.61 -10.85 16.29
N ASN A 174 3.38 -10.00 15.29
CA ASN A 174 3.13 -8.57 15.44
C ASN A 174 4.13 -7.93 16.41
N GLN A 175 5.40 -7.91 16.03
CA GLN A 175 6.51 -7.41 16.85
C GLN A 175 6.61 -8.11 18.23
N ASN A 176 6.48 -9.45 18.27
CA ASN A 176 6.46 -10.29 19.47
C ASN A 176 5.31 -10.03 20.47
N THR A 177 4.25 -9.33 20.06
CA THR A 177 3.07 -9.15 20.93
C THR A 177 2.18 -10.38 20.98
N LEU A 178 2.24 -11.26 19.97
CA LEU A 178 1.48 -12.50 19.91
C LEU A 178 2.32 -13.72 20.26
N GLN A 179 1.69 -14.72 20.87
CA GLN A 179 2.30 -16.01 21.19
C GLN A 179 1.36 -17.16 20.86
N PHE A 180 1.94 -18.29 20.46
CA PHE A 180 1.18 -19.52 20.21
C PHE A 180 1.29 -20.49 21.39
N GLN A 181 0.14 -20.89 21.91
CA GLN A 181 -0.06 -21.80 23.03
C GLN A 181 -1.38 -22.56 22.81
N GLU A 182 -1.64 -23.62 23.58
CA GLU A 182 -2.87 -24.43 23.46
C GLU A 182 -4.18 -23.61 23.51
N LYS A 183 -4.18 -22.54 24.30
CA LYS A 183 -5.35 -21.69 24.51
C LYS A 183 -5.39 -20.46 23.60
N THR A 184 -4.40 -20.25 22.71
CA THR A 184 -4.38 -19.13 21.76
C THR A 184 -5.70 -19.06 20.98
N CYS A 185 -6.26 -17.85 20.88
CA CYS A 185 -7.56 -17.68 20.24
C CYS A 185 -7.44 -17.89 18.72
N LEU A 186 -8.55 -18.27 18.08
CA LEU A 186 -8.54 -18.55 16.64
C LEU A 186 -8.19 -17.32 15.80
N ALA A 187 -8.47 -16.11 16.28
CA ALA A 187 -8.10 -14.88 15.59
C ALA A 187 -6.57 -14.73 15.53
N ASP A 188 -5.90 -14.88 16.67
CA ASP A 188 -4.43 -14.80 16.75
C ASP A 188 -3.77 -15.92 15.95
N MET A 189 -4.28 -17.16 16.02
CA MET A 189 -3.76 -18.25 15.18
C MET A 189 -3.83 -17.90 13.69
N LYS A 190 -4.95 -17.33 13.24
CA LYS A 190 -5.11 -16.91 11.84
C LYS A 190 -4.17 -15.78 11.45
N ILE A 191 -3.68 -14.98 12.40
CA ILE A 191 -2.66 -13.95 12.17
C ILE A 191 -1.27 -14.61 12.10
N ILE A 192 -0.91 -15.39 13.12
CA ILE A 192 0.39 -16.05 13.26
C ILE A 192 0.70 -16.92 12.04
N PHE A 193 -0.28 -17.69 11.57
CA PHE A 193 -0.11 -18.64 10.47
C PHE A 193 -0.54 -18.07 9.09
N ASN A 194 -0.57 -16.74 8.95
CA ASN A 194 -0.96 -16.08 7.70
C ASN A 194 0.21 -15.91 6.72
N ASN A 195 0.42 -16.90 5.85
CA ASN A 195 1.40 -16.80 4.77
C ASN A 195 1.11 -15.65 3.77
N ASN A 196 -0.15 -15.24 3.61
CA ASN A 196 -0.50 -14.14 2.70
C ASN A 196 -0.01 -12.78 3.22
N THR A 197 0.01 -12.55 4.54
CA THR A 197 0.58 -11.32 5.11
C THR A 197 2.07 -11.25 4.76
N VAL A 198 2.83 -12.31 5.03
CA VAL A 198 4.27 -12.40 4.68
C VAL A 198 4.49 -12.16 3.19
N ARG A 199 3.69 -12.80 2.33
CA ARG A 199 3.72 -12.58 0.87
C ARG A 199 3.49 -11.11 0.50
N SER A 200 2.52 -10.47 1.14
CA SER A 200 2.12 -9.09 0.83
C SER A 200 3.21 -8.09 1.22
N VAL A 201 3.88 -8.32 2.35
CA VAL A 201 5.04 -7.52 2.81
C VAL A 201 6.25 -7.74 1.88
N LEU A 202 6.58 -8.99 1.53
CA LEU A 202 7.66 -9.29 0.58
C LEU A 202 7.40 -8.69 -0.80
N THR A 203 6.16 -8.75 -1.27
CA THR A 203 5.75 -8.14 -2.54
C THR A 203 5.89 -6.63 -2.49
N ALA A 204 5.53 -6.00 -1.37
CA ALA A 204 5.69 -4.58 -1.17
C ALA A 204 7.15 -4.12 -1.23
N TYR A 205 8.07 -4.89 -0.63
CA TYR A 205 9.52 -4.65 -0.82
C TYR A 205 9.91 -4.68 -2.30
N LYS A 206 9.48 -5.70 -3.05
CA LYS A 206 9.81 -5.84 -4.48
C LYS A 206 9.27 -4.67 -5.29
N LEU A 207 8.05 -4.21 -5.00
CA LEU A 207 7.46 -3.02 -5.63
C LEU A 207 8.22 -1.75 -5.28
N PHE A 208 8.56 -1.56 -4.01
CA PHE A 208 9.33 -0.41 -3.55
C PHE A 208 10.72 -0.38 -4.20
N TYR A 209 11.43 -1.50 -4.21
CA TYR A 209 12.74 -1.64 -4.87
C TYR A 209 12.65 -1.30 -6.36
N VAL A 210 11.68 -1.88 -7.07
CA VAL A 210 11.47 -1.59 -8.50
C VAL A 210 11.15 -0.11 -8.69
N GLY A 211 10.27 0.47 -7.89
CA GLY A 211 9.91 1.89 -7.95
C GLY A 211 11.11 2.81 -7.72
N CYS A 212 11.94 2.50 -6.73
CA CYS A 212 13.15 3.26 -6.43
C CYS A 212 14.20 3.16 -7.53
N SER A 213 14.41 1.95 -8.09
CA SER A 213 15.42 1.68 -9.12
C SER A 213 15.16 2.36 -10.48
N ARG A 214 14.00 2.99 -10.64
CA ARG A 214 13.56 3.59 -11.90
C ARG A 214 13.91 5.08 -12.00
N ALA A 215 14.24 5.73 -10.89
CA ALA A 215 14.56 7.14 -10.86
C ALA A 215 16.01 7.36 -11.28
N GLU A 216 16.25 8.18 -12.30
CA GLU A 216 17.60 8.52 -12.77
C GLU A 216 18.18 9.73 -12.02
N GLU A 217 17.36 10.74 -11.73
CA GLU A 217 17.80 11.99 -11.09
C GLU A 217 17.10 12.21 -9.73
N GLU A 218 15.78 12.04 -9.65
CA GLU A 218 14.99 12.40 -8.46
C GLU A 218 13.92 11.35 -8.13
N LEU A 219 13.90 10.90 -6.87
CA LEU A 219 12.87 10.02 -6.32
C LEU A 219 12.17 10.72 -5.16
N ILE A 220 10.88 10.94 -5.29
CA ILE A 220 10.01 11.46 -4.24
C ILE A 220 9.12 10.30 -3.77
N VAL A 221 9.10 10.03 -2.47
CA VAL A 221 8.25 9.00 -1.86
C VAL A 221 7.21 9.69 -0.97
N LEU A 222 5.94 9.58 -1.33
CA LEU A 222 4.82 10.07 -0.51
C LEU A 222 4.31 8.96 0.39
N ILE A 223 4.20 9.26 1.69
CA ILE A 223 3.89 8.31 2.75
C ILE A 223 2.87 8.96 3.69
N ASP A 224 1.83 8.24 4.06
CA ASP A 224 0.93 8.64 5.15
C ASP A 224 1.65 8.46 6.49
N ALA A 225 1.94 9.58 7.15
CA ALA A 225 2.63 9.61 8.43
C ALA A 225 1.90 8.83 9.54
N ASN A 226 0.58 8.69 9.45
CA ASN A 226 -0.22 8.00 10.47
C ASN A 226 -0.07 6.47 10.43
N GLN A 227 0.51 5.93 9.37
CA GLN A 227 0.72 4.49 9.17
C GLN A 227 2.14 4.04 9.59
N ILE A 228 2.97 4.97 10.05
CA ILE A 228 4.35 4.70 10.47
C ILE A 228 4.39 4.58 11.99
N ASP A 229 4.83 3.42 12.48
CA ASP A 229 4.77 3.10 13.92
C ASP A 229 5.71 3.99 14.74
N ASN A 230 6.93 4.21 14.22
CA ASN A 230 7.95 5.04 14.87
C ASN A 230 8.54 6.03 13.86
N MET A 231 8.01 7.26 13.88
CA MET A 231 8.39 8.31 12.93
C MET A 231 9.84 8.77 13.09
N GLU A 232 10.39 8.74 14.30
CA GLU A 232 11.79 9.14 14.54
C GLU A 232 12.76 8.11 13.94
N GLU A 233 12.52 6.83 14.22
CA GLU A 233 13.29 5.72 13.65
C GLU A 233 13.19 5.68 12.13
N PHE A 234 11.98 5.83 11.59
CA PHE A 234 11.75 5.92 10.15
C PHE A 234 12.56 7.05 9.51
N LYS A 235 12.49 8.26 10.08
CA LYS A 235 13.24 9.42 9.58
C LYS A 235 14.75 9.20 9.61
N ASN A 236 15.26 8.60 10.68
CA ASN A 236 16.68 8.29 10.81
C ASN A 236 17.12 7.27 9.75
N CYS A 237 16.37 6.19 9.57
CA CYS A 237 16.62 5.21 8.52
C CYS A 237 16.63 5.83 7.12
N PHE A 238 15.59 6.61 6.77
CA PHE A 238 15.45 7.16 5.43
C PHE A 238 16.50 8.24 5.13
N LYS A 239 16.91 9.03 6.13
CA LYS A 239 18.06 9.94 5.99
C LYS A 239 19.37 9.20 5.76
N GLN A 240 19.60 8.07 6.45
CA GLN A 240 20.82 7.27 6.29
C GLN A 240 20.96 6.67 4.89
N ILE A 241 19.85 6.30 4.24
CA ILE A 241 19.85 5.79 2.86
C ILE A 241 19.77 6.90 1.80
N GLY A 242 19.82 8.18 2.19
CA GLY A 242 19.97 9.32 1.29
C GLY A 242 18.72 10.17 1.01
N PHE A 243 17.58 9.90 1.66
CA PHE A 243 16.39 10.74 1.49
C PHE A 243 16.48 12.05 2.28
N GLN A 244 15.89 13.09 1.71
CA GLN A 244 15.59 14.35 2.40
C GLN A 244 14.12 14.28 2.87
N ILE A 245 13.89 14.56 4.16
CA ILE A 245 12.58 14.42 4.82
C ILE A 245 12.22 15.71 5.53
#